data_AF-A0A4Z0GJ58-F1
#
_entry.id   AF-A0A4Z0GJ58-F1
#
_cell.length_a   1.000
_cell.length_b   1.000
_cell.length_c   1.000
_cell.angle_alpha   90.00
_cell.angle_beta   90.00
_cell.angle_gamma   90.00
#
_symmetry.space_group_name_H-M   'P 1'
#
loop_
_entity.id
_entity.type
_entity.pdbx_description
1 polymer ?
#
loop_
_entity_poly.entity_id
_entity_poly.type
_entity_poly.pdbx_seq_one_letter_code
_entity_poly.pdbx_strand_id
1 'polypeptide(L)' 'MFGRKKGLLKKEMTDSLLESLSRCKQDWMTKRDVIEPSIDPSEEVLYQLKLAESRYLFLLKEVRAQKIHIGN' A
#
# COMPACT_ATOMS: atom_id res chain seq x y z
N MET A 1 34.45 -2.24 -1.76
CA MET A 1 33.50 -1.20 -2.22
C MET A 1 32.13 -1.74 -2.70
N PHE A 2 31.81 -3.04 -2.54
CA PHE A 2 30.56 -3.64 -3.07
C PHE A 2 29.35 -3.58 -2.12
N GLY A 3 29.56 -3.51 -0.80
CA GLY A 3 28.47 -3.46 0.18
C GLY A 3 27.66 -2.15 0.17
N ARG A 4 28.29 -1.02 -0.20
CA ARG A 4 27.64 0.30 -0.24
C ARG A 4 26.55 0.37 -1.32
N LYS A 5 26.84 -0.15 -2.53
CA LYS A 5 25.88 -0.22 -3.64
C LYS A 5 24.69 -1.13 -3.32
N LYS A 6 24.94 -2.27 -2.65
CA LYS A 6 23.89 -3.20 -2.20
C LYS A 6 22.97 -2.57 -1.14
N GLY A 7 23.53 -1.78 -0.22
CA GLY A 7 22.76 -1.04 0.78
C GLY A 7 21.87 0.04 0.18
N LEU A 8 22.40 0.80 -0.80
CA LEU A 8 21.65 1.82 -1.54
C LEU A 8 20.47 1.21 -2.31
N LEU A 9 20.70 0.14 -3.08
CA LEU A 9 19.64 -0.54 -3.83
C LEU A 9 18.53 -1.09 -2.92
N LYS A 10 18.91 -1.66 -1.77
CA LYS A 10 17.94 -2.15 -0.79
C LYS A 10 17.09 -1.01 -0.22
N LYS A 11 17.70 0.16 0.01
CA LYS A 11 17.00 1.35 0.49
C LYS A 11 16.01 1.88 -0.56
N GLU A 12 16.45 2.05 -1.81
CA GLU A 12 15.57 2.49 -2.91
C GLU A 12 14.36 1.57 -3.09
N MET A 13 14.58 0.26 -3.03
CA MET A 13 13.50 -0.73 -3.13
C MET A 13 12.52 -0.64 -1.93
N THR A 14 13.05 -0.40 -0.73
CA THR A 14 12.25 -0.21 0.48
C THR A 14 11.41 1.07 0.39
N ASP A 15 12.02 2.17 -0.05
CA ASP A 15 11.35 3.46 -0.19
C ASP A 15 10.23 3.37 -1.24
N SER A 16 10.48 2.71 -2.37
CA SER A 16 9.47 2.46 -3.41
C SER A 16 8.30 1.59 -2.93
N LEU A 17 8.58 0.58 -2.09
CA LEU A 17 7.55 -0.27 -1.48
C LEU A 17 6.66 0.54 -0.52
N LEU A 18 7.26 1.39 0.32
CA LEU A 18 6.53 2.27 1.24
C LEU A 18 5.70 3.32 0.50
N GLU A 19 6.24 3.90 -0.58
CA GLU A 19 5.51 4.82 -1.43
C GLU A 19 4.28 4.14 -2.06
N SER A 20 4.46 2.92 -2.58
CA SER A 20 3.38 2.13 -3.17
C SER A 20 2.30 1.77 -2.14
N LEU A 21 2.70 1.42 -0.91
CA LEU A 21 1.77 1.18 0.20
C LEU A 21 0.96 2.43 0.52
N SER A 22 1.62 3.59 0.62
CA SER A 22 0.97 4.87 0.91
C SER A 22 -0.07 5.24 -0.15
N ARG A 23 0.28 5.08 -1.44
CA ARG A 23 -0.64 5.29 -2.57
C ARG A 23 -1.85 4.34 -2.51
N CYS A 24 -1.63 3.06 -2.25
CA CYS A 24 -2.73 2.09 -2.12
C CYS A 24 -3.65 2.41 -0.94
N LYS A 25 -3.08 2.85 0.19
CA LYS A 25 -3.87 3.32 1.34
C LYS A 25 -4.73 4.51 0.94
N GLN A 26 -4.17 5.50 0.25
CA GLN A 26 -4.90 6.69 -0.15
C GLN A 26 -6.04 6.35 -1.13
N ASP A 27 -5.81 5.46 -2.10
CA ASP A 27 -6.83 5.01 -3.04
C ASP A 27 -7.97 4.29 -2.32
N TRP A 28 -7.65 3.35 -1.42
CA TRP A 28 -8.65 2.65 -0.62
C TRP A 28 -9.48 3.61 0.23
N MET A 29 -8.84 4.53 0.95
CA MET A 29 -9.51 5.53 1.79
C MET A 29 -10.41 6.43 0.96
N THR A 30 -9.92 6.90 -0.20
CA THR A 30 -10.70 7.77 -1.10
C THR A 30 -11.94 7.04 -1.61
N LYS A 31 -11.81 5.78 -2.05
CA LYS A 31 -12.96 4.97 -2.49
C LYS A 31 -13.94 4.73 -1.35
N ARG A 32 -13.44 4.44 -0.14
CA ARG A 32 -14.27 4.23 1.04
C ARG A 32 -15.06 5.49 1.40
N ASP A 33 -14.41 6.64 1.45
CA ASP A 33 -15.01 7.92 1.84
C ASP A 33 -16.11 8.37 0.86
N VAL A 34 -16.01 7.96 -0.40
CA VAL A 34 -17.07 8.17 -1.41
C VAL A 34 -18.25 7.21 -1.23
N ILE A 35 -17.99 5.96 -0.82
CA ILE A 35 -19.00 4.91 -0.71
C ILE A 35 -19.76 4.98 0.62
N GLU A 36 -19.10 5.35 1.71
CA GLU A 36 -19.67 5.43 3.06
C GLU A 36 -20.95 6.30 3.14
N PRO A 37 -21.06 7.47 2.49
CA PRO A 37 -22.30 8.23 2.45
C PRO A 37 -23.32 7.76 1.40
N SER A 38 -23.01 6.73 0.60
CA SER A 38 -23.89 6.24 -0.46
C SER A 38 -25.04 5.41 0.11
N ILE A 39 -26.27 5.73 -0.29
CA ILE A 39 -27.48 5.01 0.14
C ILE A 39 -27.59 3.64 -0.56
N ASP A 40 -27.17 3.55 -1.82
CA ASP A 40 -27.18 2.31 -2.61
C ASP A 40 -26.00 2.28 -3.61
N PRO A 41 -24.77 1.95 -3.14
CA PRO A 41 -23.61 1.80 -4.01
C PRO A 41 -23.76 0.57 -4.92
N SER A 42 -23.46 0.72 -6.21
CA SER A 42 -23.51 -0.39 -7.16
C SER A 42 -22.50 -1.49 -6.81
N GLU A 43 -22.80 -2.73 -7.22
CA GLU A 43 -21.90 -3.87 -6.98
C GLU A 43 -20.49 -3.64 -7.53
N GLU A 44 -20.37 -3.04 -8.71
CA GLU A 44 -19.07 -2.71 -9.31
C GLU A 44 -18.24 -1.81 -8.40
N VAL A 45 -18.86 -0.80 -7.82
CA VAL A 45 -18.20 0.14 -6.89
C VAL A 45 -17.75 -0.58 -5.62
N LEU A 46 -18.56 -1.51 -5.11
CA LEU A 46 -18.20 -2.36 -3.97
C LEU A 46 -17.05 -3.31 -4.30
N TYR A 47 -17.02 -3.89 -5.51
CA TYR A 47 -15.91 -4.73 -5.96
C TYR A 47 -14.61 -3.92 -6.07
N GLN A 48 -14.66 -2.70 -6.60
CA GLN A 48 -13.49 -1.84 -6.68
C GLN A 48 -12.97 -1.46 -5.28
N LEU A 49 -13.86 -1.22 -4.31
CA LEU A 49 -13.46 -0.97 -2.92
C LEU A 49 -12.71 -2.16 -2.32
N LYS A 50 -13.29 -3.37 -2.43
CA LYS A 50 -12.65 -4.61 -1.95
C LYS A 50 -11.33 -4.90 -2.65
N LEU A 51 -11.25 -4.60 -3.95
CA LEU A 51 -10.01 -4.75 -4.70
C LEU A 51 -8.92 -3.80 -4.17
N ALA A 52 -9.25 -2.53 -3.95
CA ALA A 52 -8.32 -1.56 -3.38
C ALA A 52 -7.85 -1.96 -1.96
N GLU A 53 -8.78 -2.42 -1.12
CA GLU A 53 -8.49 -2.96 0.20
C GLU A 53 -7.52 -4.14 0.14
N SER A 54 -7.78 -5.12 -0.75
CA SER A 54 -6.93 -6.30 -0.90
C SER A 54 -5.50 -5.96 -1.31
N ARG A 55 -5.33 -4.95 -2.19
CA ARG A 55 -4.00 -4.45 -2.61
C ARG A 55 -3.25 -3.82 -1.44
N TYR A 56 -3.93 -2.99 -0.66
CA TYR A 56 -3.34 -2.37 0.53
C TYR A 56 -2.91 -3.42 1.56
N LEU A 57 -3.79 -4.37 1.89
CA LEU A 57 -3.50 -5.43 2.86
C LEU A 57 -2.35 -6.34 2.41
N PHE A 58 -2.28 -6.65 1.11
CA PHE A 58 -1.17 -7.40 0.54
C PHE A 58 0.16 -6.68 0.73
N LEU A 59 0.26 -5.41 0.33
CA LEU A 59 1.49 -4.63 0.51
C LEU A 59 1.85 -4.45 1.99
N LEU A 60 0.85 -4.27 2.86
CA LEU A 60 1.06 -4.16 4.31
C LEU A 60 1.67 -5.44 4.88
N LYS A 61 1.22 -6.61 4.40
CA LYS A 61 1.80 -7.90 4.76
C LYS A 61 3.25 -8.01 4.30
N GLU A 62 3.55 -7.62 3.06
CA GLU A 62 4.91 -7.65 2.50
C GLU A 62 5.86 -6.73 3.28
N VAL A 63 5.44 -5.51 3.61
CA VAL A 63 6.23 -4.56 4.41
C VAL A 63 6.56 -5.16 5.79
N ARG A 64 5.58 -5.78 6.45
CA ARG A 64 5.76 -6.47 7.73
C ARG A 64 6.72 -7.66 7.61
N ALA A 65 6.57 -8.46 6.55
CA ALA A 65 7.41 -9.64 6.30
C ALA A 65 8.87 -9.26 6.03
N GLN A 66 9.12 -8.14 5.36
CA GLN A 66 10.47 -7.66 5.06
C GLN A 66 11.22 -7.11 6.29
N LYS A 67 10.59 -7.06 7.48
CA LYS A 67 11.13 -6.45 8.71
C LYS A 67 11.81 -5.11 8.39
N ILE A 68 11.18 -4.30 7.55
CA ILE A 68 11.65 -2.94 7.29
C ILE A 68 11.62 -2.23 8.64
N HIS A 69 12.78 -2.18 9.30
CA HIS A 69 12.99 -1.30 10.43
C HIS A 69 12.92 0.09 9.82
N ILE A 70 11.78 0.76 10.02
CA ILE A 70 11.74 2.21 10.03
C ILE A 70 12.66 2.59 11.19
N GLY A 71 13.95 2.75 10.89
CA GLY A 71 14.90 3.29 11.84
C GLY A 71 14.46 4.71 12.16
N ASN A 72 14.27 4.98 13.45
CA ASN A 72 14.11 6.33 13.99
C ASN A 72 15.31 7.22 13.60
#